data_AF-A0A0D8X5V5-F1
#
_entry.id   AF-A0A0D8X5V5-F1
#
_cell.length_a   1.000
_cell.length_b   1.000
_cell.length_c   1.000
_cell.angle_alpha   90.00
_cell.angle_beta   90.00
_cell.angle_gamma   90.00
#
_symmetry.space_group_name_H-M   'P 1'
#
loop_
_entity.id
_entity.type
_entity.pdbx_description
1 polymer ?
#
loop_
_entity_poly.entity_id
_entity_poly.type
_entity_poly.pdbx_seq_one_letter_code
_entity_poly.pdbx_strand_id
1 'polypeptide(L)'
;FEAPDGKRYTVERYFAKRYNIKLKYPSLFTVSERHNPEAYYLVEVLFVAPSQRVLTQQQTQEDVAAVRKASTTLPKYRLKQTKVMKDALKMIPGNTDLEAAGISVDSDFTE
;
A
#
# COMPACT_ATOMS: atom_id res chain seq x y z
N PHE A 1 14.23 13.14 22.84
CA PHE A 1 13.16 12.34 23.49
C PHE A 1 13.76 11.61 24.68
N GLU A 2 12.94 11.28 25.67
CA GLU A 2 13.36 10.43 26.78
C GLU A 2 13.19 8.97 26.37
N ALA A 3 14.28 8.20 26.41
CA ALA A 3 14.22 6.78 26.13
C ALA A 3 13.75 6.01 27.38
N PRO A 4 13.32 4.74 27.26
CA PRO A 4 12.85 3.94 28.39
C PRO A 4 13.86 3.76 29.54
N ASP A 5 15.15 4.09 29.30
CA ASP A 5 16.22 4.09 30.29
C ASP A 5 16.28 5.40 31.13
N GLY A 6 15.29 6.29 30.98
CA GLY A 6 15.21 7.58 31.66
C GLY A 6 16.23 8.61 31.17
N LYS A 7 16.97 8.31 30.09
CA LYS A 7 17.99 9.21 29.54
C LYS A 7 17.44 9.95 28.32
N ARG A 8 17.84 11.22 28.18
CA ARG A 8 17.54 12.03 27.00
C ARG A 8 18.53 11.73 25.89
N TYR A 9 18.01 11.32 24.73
CA TYR A 9 18.78 11.15 23.51
C TYR A 9 18.22 12.03 22.38
N THR A 10 19.10 12.35 21.42
CA THR A 10 18.65 12.74 20.08
C THR A 10 18.21 11.49 19.33
N VAL A 11 17.27 11.64 18.41
CA VAL A 11 16.76 10.52 17.59
C VAL A 11 17.89 9.85 16.82
N GLU A 12 18.77 10.64 16.20
CA GLU A 12 19.98 10.15 15.53
C GLU A 12 20.86 9.28 16.44
N ARG A 13 21.23 9.76 17.63
CA ARG A 13 22.11 9.01 18.55
C ARG A 13 21.47 7.72 19.02
N TYR A 14 20.15 7.74 19.24
CA TYR A 14 19.44 6.53 19.63
C TYR A 14 19.45 5.50 18.49
N PHE A 15 19.15 5.89 17.26
CA PHE A 15 19.13 4.96 16.13
C PHE A 15 20.53 4.40 15.79
N ALA A 16 21.57 5.24 15.88
CA ALA A 16 22.96 4.80 15.73
C ALA A 16 23.34 3.79 16.81
N LYS A 17 22.98 4.03 18.07
CA LYS A 17 23.36 3.14 19.20
C LYS A 17 22.52 1.87 19.27
N ARG A 18 21.20 1.97 19.08
CA ARG A 18 20.24 0.88 19.32
C ARG A 18 20.06 -0.05 18.13
N TYR A 19 20.12 0.51 16.92
CA TYR A 19 19.85 -0.20 15.67
C TYR A 19 21.06 -0.23 14.73
N ASN A 20 22.19 0.40 15.11
CA ASN A 20 23.38 0.52 14.26
C ASN A 20 23.08 1.17 12.90
N ILE A 21 22.13 2.11 12.88
CA ILE A 21 21.73 2.84 11.67
C ILE A 21 22.43 4.19 11.67
N LYS A 22 23.28 4.43 10.66
CA LYS A 22 23.87 5.74 10.39
C LYS A 22 23.00 6.48 9.38
N LEU A 23 22.41 7.59 9.79
CA LEU A 23 21.55 8.40 8.93
C LEU A 23 22.37 9.11 7.86
N LYS A 24 21.87 9.07 6.62
CA LYS A 24 22.46 9.84 5.52
C LYS A 24 22.00 11.30 5.56
N TYR A 25 20.79 11.54 6.07
CA TYR A 25 20.18 12.87 6.09
C TYR A 25 19.67 13.24 7.49
N PRO A 26 20.56 13.50 8.47
CA PRO A 26 20.16 13.77 9.86
C PRO A 26 19.39 15.08 10.04
N SER A 27 19.39 15.98 9.04
CA SER A 27 18.65 17.24 9.07
C SER A 27 17.18 17.12 8.65
N LEU A 28 16.74 15.94 8.21
CA LEU A 28 15.32 15.73 7.88
C LEU A 28 14.46 15.70 9.14
N PHE A 29 13.20 16.08 8.97
CA PHE A 29 12.24 16.06 10.07
C PHE A 29 11.89 14.62 10.48
N THR A 30 11.44 14.46 11.71
CA THR A 30 10.85 13.23 12.21
C THR A 30 9.33 13.30 12.08
N VAL A 31 8.68 12.14 11.94
CA VAL A 31 7.23 12.02 12.03
C VAL A 31 6.85 11.30 13.33
N SER A 32 5.69 11.61 13.86
CA SER A 32 5.14 10.96 15.04
C SER A 32 3.75 10.41 14.77
N GLU A 33 3.35 9.44 15.58
CA GLU A 33 2.00 8.93 15.54
C GLU A 33 1.03 9.93 16.17
N ARG A 34 -0.16 10.06 15.58
CA ARG A 34 -1.21 10.93 16.11
C ARG A 34 -1.57 10.60 17.57
N HIS A 35 -1.58 9.33 17.92
CA HIS A 35 -1.94 8.85 19.26
C HIS A 35 -0.73 8.67 20.19
N ASN A 36 0.49 8.83 19.68
CA ASN A 36 1.72 8.80 20.46
C ASN A 36 2.71 9.88 19.98
N PRO A 37 2.49 11.15 20.36
CA PRO A 37 3.30 12.28 19.88
C PRO A 37 4.77 12.22 20.29
N GLU A 38 5.09 11.48 21.35
CA GLU A 38 6.45 11.30 21.89
C GLU A 38 7.24 10.20 21.15
N ALA A 39 6.59 9.44 20.27
CA ALA A 39 7.27 8.49 19.39
C ALA A 39 7.77 9.22 18.12
N TYR A 40 9.08 9.31 17.99
CA TYR A 40 9.73 9.96 16.85
C TYR A 40 10.30 8.93 15.89
N TYR A 41 9.79 8.91 14.67
CA TYR A 41 10.24 8.05 13.58
C TYR A 41 11.00 8.87 12.53
N LEU A 42 12.10 8.30 12.05
CA LEU A 42 12.94 8.92 11.04
C LEU A 42 12.38 8.62 9.64
N VAL A 43 12.13 9.65 8.84
CA VAL A 43 11.57 9.50 7.49
C VAL A 43 12.44 8.64 6.56
N GLU A 44 13.76 8.60 6.80
CA GLU A 44 14.71 7.81 6.01
C GLU A 44 14.50 6.30 6.14
N VAL A 45 13.94 5.83 7.27
CA VAL A 45 13.74 4.40 7.54
C VAL A 45 12.29 3.96 7.37
N LEU A 46 11.41 4.88 6.99
CA LEU A 46 9.98 4.59 6.81
C LEU A 46 9.66 4.34 5.34
N PHE A 47 8.66 3.49 5.13
CA PHE A 47 8.04 3.28 3.83
C PHE A 47 6.54 3.53 3.95
N VAL A 48 5.92 3.97 2.86
CA VAL A 48 4.46 4.06 2.77
C VAL A 48 3.93 2.63 2.68
N ALA A 49 3.01 2.28 3.58
CA ALA A 49 2.41 0.95 3.56
C ALA A 49 1.67 0.73 2.23
N PRO A 50 1.79 -0.46 1.61
CA PRO A 50 1.14 -0.72 0.34
C PRO A 50 -0.39 -0.70 0.48
N SER A 51 -1.08 -0.52 -0.63
CA SER A 51 -2.54 -0.63 -0.73
C SER A 51 -3.33 0.41 0.08
N GLN A 52 -2.71 1.54 0.43
CA GLN A 52 -3.42 2.67 1.03
C GLN A 52 -4.19 3.46 -0.04
N ARG A 53 -5.52 3.47 0.07
CA ARG A 53 -6.38 4.24 -0.84
C ARG A 53 -6.23 5.74 -0.56
N VAL A 54 -6.00 6.52 -1.61
CA VAL A 54 -6.04 7.99 -1.55
C VAL A 54 -7.50 8.45 -1.44
N LEU A 55 -7.84 9.12 -0.34
CA LEU A 55 -9.22 9.55 -0.04
C LEU A 55 -9.53 10.97 -0.51
N THR A 56 -8.52 11.83 -0.58
CA THR A 56 -8.68 13.23 -0.97
C THR A 56 -8.26 13.42 -2.42
N GLN A 57 -9.04 14.16 -3.20
CA GLN A 57 -8.68 14.50 -4.57
C GLN A 57 -7.51 15.49 -4.57
N GLN A 58 -6.29 14.96 -4.60
CA GLN A 58 -5.03 15.71 -4.66
C GLN A 58 -4.24 15.44 -5.95
N GLN A 59 -4.81 14.67 -6.88
CA GLN A 59 -4.16 14.36 -8.16
C GLN A 59 -4.07 15.62 -9.02
N THR A 60 -2.91 15.83 -9.64
CA THR A 60 -2.74 16.91 -10.62
C THR A 60 -3.56 16.61 -11.89
N GLN A 61 -3.81 17.62 -12.72
CA GLN A 61 -4.51 17.40 -14.00
C GLN A 61 -3.75 16.42 -14.91
N GLU A 62 -2.41 16.44 -14.84
CA GLU A 62 -1.53 15.51 -15.57
C GLU A 62 -1.71 14.07 -15.08
N ASP A 63 -1.76 13.85 -13.76
CA ASP A 63 -2.01 12.53 -13.17
C ASP A 63 -3.38 12.00 -13.57
N VAL A 64 -4.41 12.85 -13.54
CA VAL A 64 -5.77 12.47 -13.96
C VAL A 64 -5.80 12.07 -15.43
N ALA A 65 -5.12 12.82 -16.30
CA ALA A 65 -4.99 12.49 -17.71
C ALA A 65 -4.23 11.16 -17.93
N ALA A 66 -3.17 10.91 -17.15
CA ALA A 66 -2.42 9.66 -17.19
C ALA A 66 -3.28 8.46 -16.77
N VAL A 67 -4.02 8.57 -15.66
CA VAL A 67 -4.94 7.52 -15.20
C VAL A 67 -6.05 7.27 -16.22
N ARG A 68 -6.61 8.33 -16.81
CA ARG A 68 -7.64 8.20 -17.86
C ARG A 68 -7.09 7.44 -19.07
N LYS A 69 -5.91 7.82 -19.55
CA LYS A 69 -5.24 7.15 -20.67
C LYS A 69 -4.95 5.68 -20.36
N ALA A 70 -4.47 5.37 -19.16
CA ALA A 70 -4.20 4.00 -18.72
C ALA A 70 -5.46 3.15 -18.57
N SER A 71 -6.58 3.77 -18.17
CA SER A 71 -7.84 3.06 -17.89
C SER A 71 -8.73 2.89 -19.12
N THR A 72 -8.55 3.74 -20.13
CA THR A 72 -9.34 3.67 -21.37
C THR A 72 -8.88 2.49 -22.20
N THR A 73 -9.73 1.47 -22.36
CA THR A 73 -9.44 0.28 -23.16
C THR A 73 -10.68 -0.14 -23.93
N LEU A 74 -10.50 -0.71 -25.13
CA LEU A 74 -11.61 -1.18 -25.94
C LEU A 74 -12.33 -2.35 -25.25
N PRO A 75 -13.66 -2.53 -25.44
CA PRO A 75 -14.42 -3.60 -24.81
C PRO A 75 -13.82 -4.99 -25.03
N LYS A 76 -13.32 -5.28 -26.24
CA LYS A 76 -12.65 -6.55 -26.56
C LYS A 76 -11.42 -6.82 -25.67
N TYR A 77 -10.60 -5.81 -25.42
CA TYR A 77 -9.43 -5.92 -24.55
C TYR A 77 -9.83 -5.97 -23.08
N ARG A 78 -10.85 -5.20 -22.68
CA ARG A 78 -11.41 -5.26 -21.32
C ARG A 78 -11.90 -6.68 -21.02
N LEU A 79 -12.69 -7.28 -21.90
CA LEU A 79 -13.21 -8.63 -21.72
C LEU A 79 -12.08 -9.65 -21.56
N LYS A 80 -11.04 -9.55 -22.41
CA LYS A 80 -9.85 -10.42 -22.29
C LYS A 80 -9.14 -10.25 -20.95
N GLN A 81 -8.94 -9.01 -20.48
CA GLN A 81 -8.32 -8.73 -19.18
C GLN A 81 -9.16 -9.27 -18.02
N THR A 82 -10.48 -9.11 -18.10
CA THR A 82 -11.40 -9.63 -17.09
C THR A 82 -11.39 -11.16 -17.04
N LYS A 83 -11.34 -11.86 -18.20
CA LYS A 83 -11.17 -13.32 -18.24
C LYS A 83 -9.87 -13.76 -17.55
N VAL A 84 -8.75 -13.12 -17.87
CA VAL A 84 -7.46 -13.42 -17.22
C VAL A 84 -7.52 -13.20 -15.70
N MET A 85 -8.18 -12.13 -15.25
CA MET A 85 -8.33 -11.84 -13.82
C MET A 85 -9.25 -12.84 -13.11
N LYS A 86 -10.36 -13.24 -13.76
CA LYS A 86 -11.28 -14.29 -13.26
C LYS A 86 -10.50 -15.58 -12.98
N ASP A 87 -9.68 -16.00 -13.92
CA ASP A 87 -8.90 -17.24 -13.80
C ASP A 87 -7.83 -17.11 -12.70
N ALA A 88 -7.13 -15.96 -12.63
CA ALA A 88 -6.12 -15.69 -11.60
C ALA A 88 -6.69 -15.68 -10.18
N LEU A 89 -7.93 -15.20 -10.02
CA LEU A 89 -8.67 -15.21 -8.76
C LEU A 89 -9.31 -16.58 -8.46
N LYS A 90 -9.09 -17.59 -9.31
CA LYS A 90 -9.70 -18.93 -9.22
C LYS A 90 -11.22 -18.89 -9.20
N MET A 91 -11.83 -17.89 -9.84
CA MET A 91 -13.27 -17.85 -10.04
C MET A 91 -13.66 -18.79 -11.19
N ILE A 92 -13.41 -20.07 -10.99
CA ILE A 92 -13.60 -21.14 -11.98
C ILE A 92 -14.53 -22.22 -11.38
N PRO A 93 -15.25 -22.99 -12.22
CA PRO A 93 -16.01 -24.15 -11.75
C PRO A 93 -15.11 -25.13 -10.98
N GLY A 94 -15.60 -25.74 -9.90
CA GLY A 94 -14.79 -26.65 -9.08
C GLY A 94 -13.94 -25.97 -8.00
N ASN A 95 -14.11 -24.67 -7.75
CA ASN A 95 -13.45 -24.00 -6.64
C ASN A 95 -14.07 -24.43 -5.31
N THR A 96 -13.29 -25.12 -4.49
CA THR A 96 -13.72 -25.71 -3.22
C THR A 96 -14.27 -24.69 -2.22
N ASP A 97 -13.68 -23.49 -2.16
CA ASP A 97 -14.10 -22.45 -1.22
C ASP A 97 -15.45 -21.85 -1.64
N LEU A 98 -15.68 -21.70 -2.94
CA LEU A 98 -16.95 -21.20 -3.48
C LEU A 98 -18.07 -22.25 -3.39
N GLU A 99 -17.76 -23.51 -3.68
CA GLU A 99 -18.71 -24.62 -3.52
C GLU A 99 -19.12 -24.83 -2.06
N ALA A 100 -18.17 -24.73 -1.12
CA ALA A 100 -18.48 -24.77 0.31
C ALA A 100 -19.40 -23.63 0.75
N ALA A 101 -19.34 -22.47 0.08
CA ALA A 101 -20.25 -21.35 0.29
C ALA A 101 -21.58 -21.49 -0.48
N GLY A 102 -21.79 -22.57 -1.23
CA GLY A 102 -22.99 -22.80 -2.04
C GLY A 102 -23.05 -21.96 -3.33
N ILE A 103 -21.91 -21.46 -3.80
CA ILE A 103 -21.81 -20.59 -4.99
C ILE A 103 -21.33 -21.41 -6.18
N SER A 104 -22.15 -21.47 -7.24
CA SER A 104 -21.76 -22.02 -8.55
C SER A 104 -21.22 -20.91 -9.46
N VAL A 105 -20.13 -21.20 -10.18
CA VAL A 105 -19.51 -20.25 -11.12
C VAL A 105 -19.64 -20.78 -12.54
N ASP A 106 -20.14 -19.96 -13.46
CA ASP A 106 -20.22 -20.31 -14.88
C ASP A 106 -18.83 -20.36 -15.53
N SER A 107 -18.68 -21.25 -16.52
CA SER A 107 -17.41 -21.45 -17.23
C SER A 107 -17.02 -20.21 -18.05
N ASP A 108 -17.98 -19.52 -18.67
CA ASP A 108 -17.77 -18.34 -19.49
C ASP A 108 -18.65 -17.15 -19.07
N PHE A 109 -18.35 -15.98 -19.63
CA PHE A 109 -19.21 -14.81 -19.47
C PHE A 109 -20.49 -15.00 -20.29
N THR A 110 -21.63 -14.55 -19.76
CA THR A 110 -22.91 -14.53 -20.47
C THR A 110 -22.82 -13.63 -21.71
N GLU A 111 -23.36 -14.11 -22.84
CA GLU A 111 -23.50 -13.34 -24.10
C GLU A 111 -24.59 -12.26 -24.01
#